data_AF-A0A9Q5ZEG6-F1
#
_entry.id   AF-A0A9Q5ZEG6-F1
#
_cell.length_a   1.000
_cell.length_b   1.000
_cell.length_c   1.000
_cell.angle_alpha   90.00
_cell.angle_beta   90.00
_cell.angle_gamma   90.00
#
_symmetry.space_group_name_H-M   'P 1'
#
loop_
_entity.id
_entity.type
_entity.pdbx_description
1 polymer ?
#
loop_
_entity_poly.entity_id
_entity_poly.type
_entity_poly.pdbx_seq_one_letter_code
_entity_poly.pdbx_strand_id
1 'polypeptide(L)'
;MHDVLEKYRYFWPHTSLETAANWRVVKDKSIYVRDLPETPEQLSNDSRWPAFFPSPICLVTTADGSQIGLEKVVGASIVNRFPYILALSFCIQELSERHHVRGTFTDMLESSGSVAVQFLPPGEELDKAMNAITTVPEEKTHSRIAYSGLSTRKALTNDTFVFDSAYMIYEAKLVKPGKDFAGQPIYSQPWVDVGSHRVYFLEINAIQLREDIAQGCSQILWRSLPAWEPQNELQKGVSVTEEVMVDPSYKKGYTPHYAFPSPGTIAFEADAVENGMAIKYLSPLPEDQVQVDNDKARWPCFFPSSAGMITCWAEDGTPNLMPCGSTTIVSRHPLVITPCISYAKINERYAPRVSLDLIRKTGKFGCGVPFINDVVIDAIKYAGNISLAKDPQKVARAGLQVEAHDWAPVLPALPIHFDCQIIGEVTLGTHIMFLGEVRQIRVRADVTPENPIEWFPWANVLPSNT
;
A
#
# COMPACT_ATOMS: atom_id res chain seq x y z
N MET A 1 -4.59 -23.47 -18.77
CA MET A 1 -4.44 -23.27 -17.32
C MET A 1 -5.48 -22.25 -16.91
N HIS A 2 -6.48 -22.64 -16.11
CA HIS A 2 -7.29 -21.63 -15.43
C HIS A 2 -6.35 -20.76 -14.60
N ASP A 3 -6.46 -19.44 -14.73
CA ASP A 3 -5.65 -18.51 -13.94
C ASP A 3 -5.89 -18.82 -12.46
N VAL A 4 -4.86 -19.31 -11.76
CA VAL A 4 -4.96 -19.69 -10.34
C VAL A 4 -5.44 -18.51 -9.49
N LEU A 5 -5.21 -17.27 -9.97
CA LEU A 5 -5.70 -16.05 -9.34
C LEU A 5 -7.21 -15.89 -9.37
N GLU A 6 -7.95 -16.60 -10.23
CA GLU A 6 -9.39 -16.42 -10.40
C GLU A 6 -10.17 -16.57 -9.09
N LYS A 7 -9.79 -17.58 -8.29
CA LYS A 7 -10.39 -17.83 -6.97
C LYS A 7 -10.09 -16.71 -5.96
N TYR A 8 -9.02 -15.96 -6.16
CA TYR A 8 -8.54 -14.91 -5.26
C TYR A 8 -8.94 -13.51 -5.72
N ARG A 9 -9.72 -13.42 -6.80
CA ARG A 9 -10.23 -12.18 -7.35
C ARG A 9 -11.14 -11.48 -6.33
N TYR A 10 -10.92 -10.19 -6.13
CA TYR A 10 -11.76 -9.32 -5.33
C TYR A 10 -12.55 -8.39 -6.24
N PHE A 11 -13.85 -8.26 -5.95
CA PHE A 11 -14.77 -7.37 -6.65
C PHE A 11 -15.36 -6.36 -5.70
N TRP A 12 -15.60 -5.14 -6.17
CA TRP A 12 -16.37 -4.14 -5.44
C TRP A 12 -17.09 -3.20 -6.40
N PRO A 13 -18.33 -2.77 -6.10
CA PRO A 13 -19.11 -3.04 -4.90
C PRO A 13 -19.79 -4.42 -4.92
N HIS A 14 -20.16 -4.91 -3.74
CA HIS A 14 -20.92 -6.17 -3.60
C HIS A 14 -22.43 -5.98 -3.62
N THR A 15 -22.90 -4.75 -3.42
CA THR A 15 -24.31 -4.37 -3.35
C THR A 15 -24.50 -3.04 -4.07
N SER A 16 -25.69 -2.77 -4.58
CA SER A 16 -25.98 -1.50 -5.26
C SER A 16 -25.78 -0.31 -4.31
N LEU A 17 -24.99 0.67 -4.76
CA LEU A 17 -24.78 1.93 -4.04
C LEU A 17 -25.99 2.86 -4.17
N GLU A 18 -26.82 2.70 -5.20
CA GLU A 18 -28.03 3.51 -5.41
C GLU A 18 -29.09 3.23 -4.35
N THR A 19 -29.24 1.97 -3.94
CA THR A 19 -30.25 1.54 -2.96
C THR A 19 -29.73 1.48 -1.53
N ALA A 20 -28.42 1.67 -1.33
CA ALA A 20 -27.79 1.57 -0.02
C ALA A 20 -28.06 2.85 0.80
N ALA A 21 -28.61 2.70 2.01
CA ALA A 21 -29.10 3.82 2.83
C ALA A 21 -28.02 4.84 3.26
N ASN A 22 -26.75 4.44 3.23
CA ASN A 22 -25.57 5.24 3.58
C ASN A 22 -24.92 5.95 2.39
N TRP A 23 -25.52 5.85 1.20
CA TRP A 23 -25.07 6.53 -0.01
C TRP A 23 -26.12 7.50 -0.51
N ARG A 24 -25.66 8.67 -0.97
CA ARG A 24 -26.50 9.70 -1.57
C ARG A 24 -26.15 9.86 -3.04
N VAL A 25 -27.17 9.84 -3.89
CA VAL A 25 -27.02 10.08 -5.33
C VAL A 25 -26.90 11.59 -5.58
N VAL A 26 -25.88 11.98 -6.34
CA VAL A 26 -25.71 13.35 -6.85
C VAL A 26 -25.94 13.28 -8.37
N LYS A 27 -27.22 13.37 -8.76
CA LYS A 27 -27.70 13.04 -10.11
C LYS A 27 -27.08 13.90 -11.22
N ASP A 28 -26.86 15.18 -10.95
CA ASP A 28 -26.24 16.13 -11.87
C ASP A 28 -24.79 15.78 -12.21
N LYS A 29 -24.10 15.07 -11.32
CA LYS A 29 -22.71 14.65 -11.50
C LYS A 29 -22.55 13.16 -11.81
N SER A 30 -23.64 12.38 -11.81
CA SER A 30 -23.59 10.93 -11.97
C SER A 30 -22.59 10.26 -11.01
N ILE A 31 -22.67 10.62 -9.73
CA ILE A 31 -21.85 10.03 -8.65
C ILE A 31 -22.69 9.63 -7.44
N TYR A 32 -22.18 8.67 -6.68
CA TYR A 32 -22.60 8.35 -5.32
C TYR A 32 -21.64 8.99 -4.32
N VAL A 33 -22.19 9.52 -3.23
CA VAL A 33 -21.43 10.16 -2.16
C VAL A 33 -21.77 9.50 -0.83
N ARG A 34 -20.76 9.24 -0.01
CA ARG A 34 -20.91 8.77 1.36
C ARG A 34 -20.07 9.60 2.30
N ASP A 35 -20.70 10.14 3.33
CA ASP A 35 -20.03 10.89 4.39
C ASP A 35 -19.50 9.93 5.48
N LEU A 36 -18.42 10.33 6.13
CA LEU A 36 -17.71 9.56 7.15
C LEU A 36 -17.35 10.45 8.36
N PRO A 37 -17.13 9.86 9.55
CA PRO A 37 -17.09 8.42 9.85
C PRO A 37 -18.46 7.75 9.92
N GLU A 38 -18.47 6.42 9.77
CA GLU A 38 -19.65 5.59 10.05
C GLU A 38 -20.04 5.61 11.52
N THR A 39 -21.32 5.40 11.83
CA THR A 39 -21.76 5.16 13.21
C THR A 39 -21.33 3.77 13.68
N PRO A 40 -21.23 3.53 15.01
CA PRO A 40 -20.97 2.20 15.55
C PRO A 40 -21.96 1.12 15.07
N GLU A 41 -23.24 1.48 14.92
CA GLU A 41 -24.28 0.57 14.38
C GLU A 41 -24.03 0.19 12.92
N GLN A 42 -23.61 1.14 12.09
CA GLN A 42 -23.25 0.86 10.69
C GLN A 42 -22.06 -0.11 10.63
N LEU A 43 -21.06 0.07 11.48
CA LEU A 43 -19.86 -0.77 11.54
C LEU A 43 -20.14 -2.18 12.07
N SER A 44 -21.00 -2.30 13.10
CA SER A 44 -21.37 -3.61 13.63
C SER A 44 -22.12 -4.45 12.60
N ASN A 45 -22.93 -3.79 11.76
CA ASN A 45 -23.67 -4.44 10.67
C ASN A 45 -22.77 -4.83 9.48
N ASP A 46 -21.88 -3.93 9.06
CA ASP A 46 -20.91 -4.21 8.00
C ASP A 46 -19.63 -3.38 8.16
N SER A 47 -18.60 -4.03 8.69
CA SER A 47 -17.28 -3.43 8.87
C SER A 47 -16.36 -3.60 7.66
N ARG A 48 -16.83 -4.07 6.49
CA ARG A 48 -16.02 -4.01 5.26
C ARG A 48 -15.66 -2.55 4.95
N TRP A 49 -14.59 -2.34 4.19
CA TRP A 49 -14.24 -0.99 3.76
C TRP A 49 -15.40 -0.40 2.94
N PRO A 50 -15.81 0.84 3.24
CA PRO A 50 -16.97 1.45 2.60
C PRO A 50 -16.77 1.67 1.10
N ALA A 51 -15.51 1.75 0.64
CA ALA A 51 -15.16 1.75 -0.77
C ALA A 51 -13.85 1.00 -1.03
N PHE A 52 -13.63 0.64 -2.29
CA PHE A 52 -12.43 -0.07 -2.71
C PHE A 52 -11.19 0.84 -2.67
N PHE A 53 -10.10 0.30 -2.13
CA PHE A 53 -8.74 0.77 -2.34
C PHE A 53 -7.86 -0.46 -2.55
N PRO A 54 -6.97 -0.49 -3.56
CA PRO A 54 -6.12 -1.66 -3.78
C PRO A 54 -5.22 -1.84 -2.56
N SER A 55 -5.15 -3.05 -2.02
CA SER A 55 -4.31 -3.34 -0.86
C SER A 55 -3.75 -4.76 -0.97
N PRO A 56 -2.42 -4.92 -0.90
CA PRO A 56 -1.80 -6.23 -0.87
C PRO A 56 -2.14 -6.95 0.44
N ILE A 57 -2.07 -8.27 0.43
CA ILE A 57 -2.23 -9.10 1.63
C ILE A 57 -0.94 -9.88 1.85
N CYS A 58 -0.54 -10.01 3.11
CA CYS A 58 0.58 -10.84 3.54
C CYS A 58 0.20 -11.67 4.77
N LEU A 59 1.03 -12.68 5.05
CA LEU A 59 1.00 -13.42 6.30
C LEU A 59 2.13 -12.91 7.20
N VAL A 60 1.87 -12.79 8.49
CA VAL A 60 2.83 -12.28 9.47
C VAL A 60 2.94 -13.28 10.60
N THR A 61 4.18 -13.63 10.93
CA THR A 61 4.51 -14.45 12.10
C THR A 61 5.33 -13.64 13.09
N THR A 62 5.13 -13.93 14.36
CA THR A 62 5.91 -13.42 15.49
C THR A 62 6.05 -14.52 16.54
N ALA A 63 7.01 -14.44 17.45
CA ALA A 63 7.25 -15.50 18.43
C ALA A 63 7.53 -14.94 19.81
N ASP A 64 6.84 -15.45 20.83
CA ASP A 64 7.08 -15.14 22.24
C ASP A 64 7.51 -16.41 22.97
N GLY A 65 8.82 -16.52 23.25
CA GLY A 65 9.44 -17.73 23.77
C GLY A 65 9.25 -18.92 22.84
N SER A 66 8.46 -19.92 23.24
CA SER A 66 8.16 -21.11 22.45
C SER A 66 6.87 -21.03 21.63
N GLN A 67 6.07 -19.98 21.80
CA GLN A 67 4.82 -19.79 21.08
C GLN A 67 5.04 -18.97 19.82
N ILE A 68 4.33 -19.30 18.74
CA ILE A 68 4.46 -18.63 17.44
C ILE A 68 3.08 -18.19 16.95
N GLY A 69 2.86 -16.88 16.90
CA GLY A 69 1.63 -16.29 16.40
C GLY A 69 1.62 -16.25 14.87
N LEU A 70 0.43 -16.36 14.28
CA LEU A 70 0.20 -16.17 12.84
C LEU A 70 -1.01 -15.27 12.63
N GLU A 71 -0.85 -14.24 11.82
CA GLU A 71 -1.93 -13.35 11.43
C GLU A 71 -1.84 -12.97 9.95
N LYS A 72 -2.97 -12.56 9.38
CA LYS A 72 -3.05 -11.99 8.04
C LYS A 72 -3.20 -10.49 8.13
N VAL A 73 -2.37 -9.76 7.40
CA VAL A 73 -2.45 -8.30 7.35
C VAL A 73 -2.85 -7.85 5.95
N VAL A 74 -3.82 -6.94 5.89
CA VAL A 74 -4.25 -6.27 4.66
C VAL A 74 -3.63 -4.87 4.65
N GLY A 75 -3.06 -4.47 3.52
CA GLY A 75 -2.51 -3.12 3.37
C GLY A 75 -1.10 -2.96 3.95
N ALA A 76 -0.37 -4.06 4.19
CA ALA A 76 1.05 -3.98 4.48
C ALA A 76 1.76 -3.15 3.39
N SER A 77 2.62 -2.22 3.78
CA SER A 77 3.22 -1.29 2.83
C SER A 77 4.61 -0.87 3.29
N ILE A 78 5.51 -0.70 2.32
CA ILE A 78 6.77 -0.01 2.56
C ILE A 78 6.51 1.49 2.63
N VAL A 79 6.66 2.04 3.83
CA VAL A 79 6.35 3.44 4.17
C VAL A 79 7.58 4.34 4.21
N ASN A 80 8.78 3.75 4.22
CA ASN A 80 10.04 4.47 4.07
C ASN A 80 11.11 3.63 3.36
N ARG A 81 12.06 4.30 2.71
CA ARG A 81 13.15 3.65 1.97
C ARG A 81 14.49 3.64 2.68
N PHE A 82 14.79 4.66 3.48
CA PHE A 82 16.07 4.77 4.19
C PHE A 82 15.82 5.12 5.66
N PRO A 83 15.86 4.15 6.58
CA PRO A 83 15.97 2.70 6.32
C PRO A 83 14.68 2.11 5.71
N TYR A 84 14.68 0.85 5.28
CA TYR A 84 13.47 0.21 4.77
C TYR A 84 12.50 -0.07 5.92
N ILE A 85 11.40 0.68 5.95
CA ILE A 85 10.37 0.55 6.99
C ILE A 85 9.08 0.06 6.39
N LEU A 86 8.54 -1.00 6.99
CA LEU A 86 7.24 -1.55 6.70
C LEU A 86 6.25 -1.10 7.78
N ALA A 87 5.03 -0.76 7.37
CA ALA A 87 3.91 -0.53 8.28
C ALA A 87 2.96 -1.73 8.28
N LEU A 88 2.65 -2.25 9.46
CA LEU A 88 1.59 -3.24 9.69
C LEU A 88 0.53 -2.65 10.61
N SER A 89 -0.74 -2.79 10.24
CA SER A 89 -1.86 -2.29 11.04
C SER A 89 -2.67 -3.45 11.61
N PHE A 90 -2.92 -3.40 12.91
CA PHE A 90 -3.72 -4.39 13.65
C PHE A 90 -4.84 -3.73 14.41
N CYS A 91 -6.01 -4.36 14.41
CA CYS A 91 -7.19 -3.82 15.08
C CYS A 91 -7.06 -3.99 16.60
N ILE A 92 -7.27 -2.90 17.35
CA ILE A 92 -7.20 -2.83 18.81
C ILE A 92 -8.56 -2.52 19.44
N GLN A 93 -9.61 -2.43 18.63
CA GLN A 93 -10.99 -2.17 19.06
C GLN A 93 -11.94 -3.15 18.36
N GLU A 94 -12.85 -3.74 19.12
CA GLU A 94 -13.90 -4.59 18.55
C GLU A 94 -14.87 -3.71 17.74
N LEU A 95 -14.92 -3.90 16.42
CA LEU A 95 -15.86 -3.17 15.55
C LEU A 95 -17.01 -4.06 15.07
N SER A 96 -16.76 -5.36 14.92
CA SER A 96 -17.69 -6.40 14.45
C SER A 96 -16.96 -7.76 14.51
N GLU A 97 -17.68 -8.87 14.34
CA GLU A 97 -17.08 -10.22 14.26
C GLU A 97 -15.89 -10.32 13.26
N ARG A 98 -15.97 -9.59 12.14
CA ARG A 98 -14.90 -9.55 11.12
C ARG A 98 -13.68 -8.73 11.55
N HIS A 99 -13.89 -7.68 12.33
CA HIS A 99 -12.87 -6.74 12.81
C HIS A 99 -12.79 -6.80 14.34
N HIS A 100 -12.22 -7.90 14.81
CA HIS A 100 -11.97 -8.15 16.22
C HIS A 100 -10.60 -7.64 16.70
N VAL A 101 -10.42 -7.54 18.01
CA VAL A 101 -9.13 -7.15 18.61
C VAL A 101 -8.05 -8.20 18.34
N ARG A 102 -6.82 -7.78 18.01
CA ARG A 102 -5.65 -8.65 17.77
C ARG A 102 -4.65 -8.68 18.93
N GLY A 103 -5.19 -8.65 20.15
CA GLY A 103 -4.44 -8.43 21.39
C GLY A 103 -3.34 -9.46 21.64
N THR A 104 -3.67 -10.75 21.56
CA THR A 104 -2.70 -11.83 21.79
C THR A 104 -1.54 -11.76 20.80
N PHE A 105 -1.84 -11.55 19.51
CA PHE A 105 -0.81 -11.43 18.48
C PHE A 105 0.04 -10.17 18.68
N THR A 106 -0.58 -9.03 19.00
CA THR A 106 0.14 -7.78 19.23
C THR A 106 1.01 -7.83 20.49
N ASP A 107 0.57 -8.49 21.56
CA ASP A 107 1.36 -8.69 22.77
C ASP A 107 2.61 -9.53 22.48
N MET A 108 2.47 -10.60 21.67
CA MET A 108 3.61 -11.40 21.22
C MET A 108 4.58 -10.59 20.34
N LEU A 109 4.06 -9.74 19.45
CA LEU A 109 4.86 -8.84 18.63
C LEU A 109 5.65 -7.84 19.49
N GLU A 110 4.99 -7.20 20.45
CA GLU A 110 5.62 -6.23 21.34
C GLU A 110 6.66 -6.86 22.26
N SER A 111 6.40 -8.07 22.77
CA SER A 111 7.35 -8.86 23.58
C SER A 111 8.60 -9.24 22.77
N SER A 112 8.41 -9.76 21.56
CA SER A 112 9.50 -10.28 20.72
C SER A 112 10.29 -9.19 19.99
N GLY A 113 9.64 -8.06 19.71
CA GLY A 113 10.13 -7.00 18.86
C GLY A 113 10.47 -7.42 17.42
N SER A 114 10.01 -8.59 16.96
CA SER A 114 10.41 -9.16 15.66
C SER A 114 9.25 -9.84 14.93
N VAL A 115 9.29 -9.78 13.60
CA VAL A 115 8.34 -10.46 12.72
C VAL A 115 9.03 -11.05 11.49
N ALA A 116 8.32 -11.98 10.84
CA ALA A 116 8.51 -12.26 9.43
C ALA A 116 7.22 -11.94 8.67
N VAL A 117 7.32 -11.09 7.66
CA VAL A 117 6.25 -10.75 6.72
C VAL A 117 6.46 -11.55 5.45
N GLN A 118 5.48 -12.38 5.10
CA GLN A 118 5.67 -13.47 4.16
C GLN A 118 4.60 -13.48 3.09
N PHE A 119 4.99 -13.88 1.89
CA PHE A 119 4.11 -14.02 0.75
C PHE A 119 4.15 -15.45 0.22
N LEU A 120 2.98 -16.08 0.17
CA LEU A 120 2.78 -17.41 -0.38
C LEU A 120 2.14 -17.26 -1.76
N PRO A 121 2.47 -18.16 -2.72
CA PRO A 121 1.78 -18.16 -3.99
C PRO A 121 0.30 -18.57 -3.78
N PRO A 122 -0.62 -18.01 -4.56
CA PRO A 122 -2.00 -18.50 -4.66
C PRO A 122 -2.04 -20.02 -4.86
N GLY A 123 -2.80 -20.74 -4.03
CA GLY A 123 -2.87 -22.20 -4.04
C GLY A 123 -3.23 -22.81 -2.69
N GLU A 124 -3.10 -24.13 -2.60
CA GLU A 124 -3.51 -24.93 -1.44
C GLU A 124 -2.85 -24.48 -0.12
N GLU A 125 -1.57 -24.13 -0.15
CA GLU A 125 -0.85 -23.72 1.05
C GLU A 125 -1.32 -22.36 1.57
N LEU A 126 -1.54 -21.40 0.68
CA LEU A 126 -2.16 -20.13 1.05
C LEU A 126 -3.56 -20.36 1.63
N ASP A 127 -4.37 -21.22 1.01
CA ASP A 127 -5.71 -21.55 1.49
C ASP A 127 -5.68 -22.16 2.90
N LYS A 128 -4.73 -23.06 3.18
CA LYS A 128 -4.54 -23.66 4.51
C LYS A 128 -4.19 -22.61 5.57
N ALA A 129 -3.26 -21.69 5.27
CA ALA A 129 -2.91 -20.61 6.20
C ALA A 129 -4.10 -19.67 6.46
N MET A 130 -4.80 -19.26 5.40
CA MET A 130 -6.00 -18.43 5.47
C MET A 130 -7.13 -19.09 6.28
N ASN A 131 -7.33 -20.40 6.07
CA ASN A 131 -8.30 -21.20 6.81
C ASN A 131 -7.96 -21.31 8.28
N ALA A 132 -6.68 -21.48 8.62
CA ALA A 132 -6.23 -21.49 10.02
C ALA A 132 -6.53 -20.16 10.73
N ILE A 133 -6.25 -19.03 10.07
CA ILE A 133 -6.51 -17.69 10.63
C ILE A 133 -8.02 -17.44 10.82
N THR A 134 -8.84 -17.94 9.89
CA THR A 134 -10.30 -17.76 9.95
C THR A 134 -10.97 -18.70 10.96
N THR A 135 -10.42 -19.91 11.14
CA THR A 135 -11.04 -20.94 11.99
C THR A 135 -10.55 -20.90 13.44
N VAL A 136 -9.26 -20.62 13.65
CA VAL A 136 -8.67 -20.57 14.99
C VAL A 136 -8.75 -19.14 15.51
N PRO A 137 -9.43 -18.92 16.64
CA PRO A 137 -9.67 -17.59 17.17
C PRO A 137 -8.37 -16.93 17.65
N GLU A 138 -8.40 -15.62 17.79
CA GLU A 138 -7.22 -14.78 18.05
C GLU A 138 -6.48 -15.15 19.33
N GLU A 139 -7.21 -15.51 20.38
CA GLU A 139 -6.67 -15.92 21.69
C GLU A 139 -5.86 -17.22 21.60
N LYS A 140 -6.00 -17.94 20.48
CA LYS A 140 -5.27 -19.16 20.16
C LYS A 140 -4.38 -18.98 18.93
N THR A 141 -3.94 -17.74 18.64
CA THR A 141 -3.07 -17.45 17.50
C THR A 141 -1.83 -18.34 17.44
N HIS A 142 -1.27 -18.72 18.60
CA HIS A 142 -0.13 -19.64 18.71
C HIS A 142 -0.39 -21.05 18.14
N SER A 143 -1.66 -21.45 18.00
CA SER A 143 -2.06 -22.75 17.45
C SER A 143 -2.32 -22.71 15.93
N ARG A 144 -2.35 -21.53 15.31
CA ARG A 144 -2.72 -21.36 13.88
C ARG A 144 -1.73 -22.03 12.94
N ILE A 145 -0.43 -21.96 13.21
CA ILE A 145 0.59 -22.64 12.39
C ILE A 145 0.36 -24.15 12.42
N ALA A 146 0.26 -24.74 13.62
CA ALA A 146 0.00 -26.17 13.78
C ALA A 146 -1.31 -26.59 13.11
N TYR A 147 -2.38 -25.79 13.24
CA TYR A 147 -3.67 -26.04 12.59
C TYR A 147 -3.60 -26.00 11.06
N SER A 148 -2.79 -25.08 10.50
CA SER A 148 -2.60 -25.00 9.04
C SER A 148 -1.95 -26.26 8.46
N GLY A 149 -1.19 -27.00 9.29
CA GLY A 149 -0.42 -28.16 8.87
C GLY A 149 0.74 -27.84 7.92
N LEU A 150 1.08 -26.56 7.76
CA LEU A 150 2.18 -26.12 6.92
C LEU A 150 3.52 -26.31 7.62
N SER A 151 4.53 -26.66 6.84
CA SER A 151 5.90 -26.73 7.33
C SER A 151 6.48 -25.33 7.52
N THR A 152 7.28 -25.19 8.58
CA THR A 152 7.96 -23.94 8.91
C THR A 152 9.37 -24.21 9.37
N ARG A 153 10.24 -23.23 9.17
CA ARG A 153 11.60 -23.19 9.71
C ARG A 153 11.83 -21.89 10.49
N LYS A 154 12.92 -21.83 11.25
CA LYS A 154 13.32 -20.58 11.90
C LYS A 154 13.69 -19.51 10.86
N ALA A 155 13.35 -18.26 11.19
CA ALA A 155 13.89 -17.10 10.51
C ALA A 155 15.42 -16.99 10.74
N LEU A 156 16.10 -16.25 9.87
CA LEU A 156 17.56 -16.17 9.82
C LEU A 156 18.15 -15.10 10.74
N THR A 157 17.39 -14.05 11.03
CA THR A 157 17.84 -12.85 11.76
C THR A 157 17.05 -12.55 13.04
N ASN A 158 16.02 -13.35 13.31
CA ASN A 158 15.18 -13.25 14.51
C ASN A 158 14.58 -14.62 14.89
N ASP A 159 13.94 -14.68 16.05
CA ASP A 159 13.44 -15.93 16.66
C ASP A 159 12.05 -16.38 16.15
N THR A 160 11.51 -15.72 15.11
CA THR A 160 10.23 -16.13 14.52
C THR A 160 10.40 -17.30 13.53
N PHE A 161 9.29 -17.70 12.91
CA PHE A 161 9.24 -18.80 11.97
C PHE A 161 8.70 -18.35 10.62
N VAL A 162 9.20 -18.97 9.58
CA VAL A 162 8.81 -18.72 8.20
C VAL A 162 8.26 -19.99 7.57
N PHE A 163 7.27 -19.85 6.70
CA PHE A 163 6.72 -20.96 5.93
C PHE A 163 7.72 -21.38 4.86
N ASP A 164 7.92 -22.69 4.70
CA ASP A 164 8.78 -23.22 3.63
C ASP A 164 8.20 -22.94 2.23
N SER A 165 6.89 -22.71 2.15
CA SER A 165 6.16 -22.36 0.93
C SER A 165 6.23 -20.88 0.54
N ALA A 166 6.78 -20.02 1.39
CA ALA A 166 6.88 -18.60 1.08
C ALA A 166 7.84 -18.37 -0.08
N TYR A 167 7.39 -17.64 -1.11
CA TYR A 167 8.27 -17.25 -2.22
C TYR A 167 9.09 -16.00 -1.89
N MET A 168 8.64 -15.22 -0.91
CA MET A 168 9.31 -14.01 -0.46
C MET A 168 9.03 -13.74 1.02
N ILE A 169 10.06 -13.33 1.75
CA ILE A 169 10.02 -13.05 3.18
C ILE A 169 10.78 -11.75 3.46
N TYR A 170 10.17 -10.88 4.26
CA TYR A 170 10.85 -9.78 4.94
C TYR A 170 10.95 -10.11 6.41
N GLU A 171 12.17 -10.29 6.89
CA GLU A 171 12.44 -10.30 8.32
C GLU A 171 12.61 -8.88 8.79
N ALA A 172 11.97 -8.54 9.90
CA ALA A 172 11.97 -7.17 10.39
C ALA A 172 11.91 -7.13 11.91
N LYS A 173 12.37 -6.00 12.46
CA LYS A 173 12.32 -5.69 13.89
C LYS A 173 11.58 -4.40 14.11
N LEU A 174 10.93 -4.26 15.27
CA LEU A 174 10.34 -3.00 15.69
C LEU A 174 11.40 -1.90 15.64
N VAL A 175 11.05 -0.78 15.02
CA VAL A 175 11.92 0.39 14.97
C VAL A 175 12.23 0.88 16.39
N LYS A 176 13.42 1.45 16.55
CA LYS A 176 13.84 2.04 17.83
C LYS A 176 13.83 3.56 17.73
N PRO A 177 13.66 4.26 18.87
CA PRO A 177 13.87 5.70 18.92
C PRO A 177 15.20 6.09 18.29
N GLY A 178 15.16 7.06 17.40
CA GLY A 178 16.30 7.46 16.60
C GLY A 178 16.20 8.91 16.15
N LYS A 179 16.99 9.28 15.14
CA LYS A 179 16.95 10.59 14.51
C LYS A 179 16.84 10.46 13.00
N ASP A 180 16.19 11.41 12.36
CA ASP A 180 16.18 11.52 10.90
C ASP A 180 17.46 12.19 10.35
N PHE A 181 17.50 12.40 9.03
CA PHE A 181 18.62 13.05 8.34
C PHE A 181 18.81 14.53 8.70
N ALA A 182 17.82 15.16 9.35
CA ALA A 182 17.91 16.52 9.89
C ALA A 182 18.23 16.54 11.39
N GLY A 183 18.53 15.38 11.99
CA GLY A 183 18.81 15.22 13.42
C GLY A 183 17.57 15.30 14.31
N GLN A 184 16.36 15.33 13.74
CA GLN A 184 15.11 15.39 14.48
C GLN A 184 14.75 14.02 15.05
N PRO A 185 14.30 13.93 16.32
CA PRO A 185 13.86 12.67 16.90
C PRO A 185 12.74 12.02 16.09
N ILE A 186 12.85 10.71 15.87
CA ILE A 186 11.82 9.87 15.22
C ILE A 186 11.60 8.61 16.04
N TYR A 187 10.43 7.97 15.85
CA TYR A 187 10.04 6.73 16.53
C TYR A 187 10.09 6.81 18.05
N SER A 188 9.40 7.80 18.64
CA SER A 188 9.24 7.85 20.11
C SER A 188 8.70 6.53 20.68
N GLN A 189 7.89 5.83 19.89
CA GLN A 189 7.48 4.45 20.07
C GLN A 189 7.56 3.70 18.73
N PRO A 190 7.58 2.36 18.73
CA PRO A 190 7.61 1.57 17.49
C PRO A 190 6.27 1.51 16.75
N TRP A 191 5.25 2.18 17.27
CA TRP A 191 3.91 2.21 16.71
C TRP A 191 3.22 3.53 16.99
N VAL A 192 2.09 3.74 16.31
CA VAL A 192 1.11 4.79 16.63
C VAL A 192 -0.28 4.20 16.64
N ASP A 193 -1.11 4.64 17.59
CA ASP A 193 -2.53 4.29 17.61
C ASP A 193 -3.30 5.28 16.73
N VAL A 194 -4.07 4.74 15.78
CA VAL A 194 -4.85 5.49 14.80
C VAL A 194 -6.27 4.93 14.82
N GLY A 195 -7.15 5.60 15.57
CA GLY A 195 -8.53 5.15 15.75
C GLY A 195 -8.60 3.74 16.35
N SER A 196 -9.24 2.84 15.63
CA SER A 196 -9.44 1.43 15.98
C SER A 196 -8.22 0.54 15.76
N HIS A 197 -7.08 1.07 15.31
CA HIS A 197 -5.92 0.29 14.91
C HIS A 197 -4.63 0.80 15.54
N ARG A 198 -3.70 -0.12 15.81
CA ARG A 198 -2.30 0.16 16.11
C ARG A 198 -1.45 -0.12 14.87
N VAL A 199 -0.67 0.87 14.46
CA VAL A 199 0.19 0.80 13.29
C VAL A 199 1.63 0.65 13.74
N TYR A 200 2.21 -0.53 13.55
CA TYR A 200 3.61 -0.83 13.87
C TYR A 200 4.53 -0.47 12.72
N PHE A 201 5.69 0.08 13.06
CA PHE A 201 6.78 0.36 12.14
C PHE A 201 7.91 -0.63 12.36
N LEU A 202 8.31 -1.28 11.27
CA LEU A 202 9.22 -2.42 11.28
C LEU A 202 10.37 -2.17 10.31
N GLU A 203 11.59 -2.13 10.83
CA GLU A 203 12.81 -2.03 10.02
C GLU A 203 13.16 -3.41 9.46
N ILE A 204 13.19 -3.52 8.14
CA ILE A 204 13.55 -4.75 7.44
C ILE A 204 15.06 -4.94 7.53
N ASN A 205 15.49 -6.08 8.07
CA ASN A 205 16.90 -6.43 8.25
C ASN A 205 17.36 -7.58 7.34
N ALA A 206 16.43 -8.37 6.78
CA ALA A 206 16.73 -9.31 5.72
C ALA A 206 15.55 -9.49 4.77
N ILE A 207 15.88 -9.72 3.50
CA ILE A 207 14.94 -10.12 2.45
C ILE A 207 15.35 -11.53 2.02
N GLN A 208 14.41 -12.47 2.06
CA GLN A 208 14.59 -13.77 1.44
C GLN A 208 13.68 -13.85 0.21
N LEU A 209 14.23 -14.36 -0.89
CA LEU A 209 13.52 -14.61 -2.13
C LEU A 209 13.80 -16.04 -2.59
N ARG A 210 12.78 -16.76 -3.05
CA ARG A 210 12.98 -18.13 -3.56
C ARG A 210 14.07 -18.15 -4.63
N GLU A 211 14.99 -19.09 -4.51
CA GLU A 211 16.23 -19.12 -5.31
C GLU A 211 15.95 -19.19 -6.81
N ASP A 212 14.96 -19.96 -7.23
CA ASP A 212 14.54 -20.07 -8.63
C ASP A 212 14.01 -18.73 -9.19
N ILE A 213 13.37 -17.90 -8.38
CA ILE A 213 12.95 -16.55 -8.79
C ILE A 213 14.17 -15.65 -8.91
N ALA A 214 15.08 -15.69 -7.94
CA ALA A 214 16.32 -14.90 -7.98
C ALA A 214 17.18 -15.24 -9.21
N GLN A 215 17.18 -16.50 -9.64
CA GLN A 215 17.86 -17.00 -10.84
C GLN A 215 17.10 -16.75 -12.14
N GLY A 216 15.87 -16.24 -12.06
CA GLY A 216 15.01 -16.00 -13.23
C GLY A 216 14.40 -17.25 -13.85
N CYS A 217 14.39 -18.38 -13.14
CA CYS A 217 13.68 -19.60 -13.52
C CYS A 217 12.16 -19.47 -13.30
N SER A 218 11.75 -18.63 -12.34
CA SER A 218 10.36 -18.24 -12.11
C SER A 218 10.22 -16.72 -12.04
N GLN A 219 9.00 -16.22 -12.27
CA GLN A 219 8.63 -14.82 -12.19
C GLN A 219 7.46 -14.60 -11.24
N ILE A 220 7.57 -13.56 -10.42
CA ILE A 220 6.47 -12.98 -9.67
C ILE A 220 5.76 -11.97 -10.58
N LEU A 221 4.45 -12.14 -10.75
CA LEU A 221 3.59 -11.28 -11.55
C LEU A 221 2.62 -10.53 -10.63
N TRP A 222 2.68 -9.20 -10.65
CA TRP A 222 1.81 -8.33 -9.84
C TRP A 222 1.09 -7.32 -10.72
N ARG A 223 -0.23 -7.31 -10.60
CA ARG A 223 -1.07 -6.23 -11.11
C ARG A 223 -1.13 -5.18 -10.00
N SER A 224 -0.63 -3.97 -10.23
CA SER A 224 -0.58 -2.89 -9.22
C SER A 224 -1.78 -1.94 -9.22
N LEU A 225 -2.57 -1.96 -10.30
CA LEU A 225 -3.82 -1.21 -10.43
C LEU A 225 -5.02 -2.15 -10.67
N PRO A 226 -6.19 -1.86 -10.09
CA PRO A 226 -7.42 -2.59 -10.41
C PRO A 226 -7.80 -2.48 -11.89
N ALA A 227 -8.56 -3.47 -12.36
CA ALA A 227 -9.24 -3.41 -13.64
C ALA A 227 -10.68 -2.91 -13.43
N TRP A 228 -11.14 -2.04 -14.32
CA TRP A 228 -12.51 -1.53 -14.36
C TRP A 228 -12.75 -0.90 -15.73
N GLU A 229 -13.96 -1.05 -16.27
CA GLU A 229 -14.31 -0.52 -17.59
C GLU A 229 -15.42 0.55 -17.44
N PRO A 230 -15.15 1.83 -17.79
CA PRO A 230 -16.16 2.88 -17.75
C PRO A 230 -17.30 2.57 -18.72
N GLN A 231 -18.55 2.60 -18.24
CA GLN A 231 -19.73 2.45 -19.10
C GLN A 231 -20.22 3.79 -19.66
N ASN A 232 -19.79 4.89 -19.04
CA ASN A 232 -20.04 6.25 -19.49
C ASN A 232 -18.73 6.90 -19.96
N GLU A 233 -18.83 8.06 -20.62
CA GLU A 233 -17.66 8.89 -20.95
C GLU A 233 -16.80 9.09 -19.69
N LEU A 234 -15.51 8.79 -19.79
CA LEU A 234 -14.58 8.86 -18.66
C LEU A 234 -14.42 10.32 -18.19
N GLN A 235 -14.15 11.19 -19.14
CA GLN A 235 -14.04 12.64 -19.02
C GLN A 235 -14.02 13.24 -20.43
N LYS A 236 -14.29 14.54 -20.59
CA LYS A 236 -14.08 15.18 -21.89
C LYS A 236 -12.58 15.36 -22.16
N GLY A 237 -12.21 15.43 -23.44
CA GLY A 237 -10.82 15.70 -23.84
C GLY A 237 -10.27 16.99 -23.24
N VAL A 238 -9.00 16.98 -22.85
CA VAL A 238 -8.28 18.14 -22.30
C VAL A 238 -7.34 18.67 -23.38
N SER A 239 -7.58 19.89 -23.84
CA SER A 239 -6.70 20.56 -24.80
C SER A 239 -5.75 21.51 -24.06
N VAL A 240 -4.45 21.32 -24.24
CA VAL A 240 -3.42 22.26 -23.79
C VAL A 240 -2.71 22.81 -25.02
N THR A 241 -2.61 24.13 -25.15
CA THR A 241 -2.13 24.82 -26.36
C THR A 241 -0.61 24.83 -26.53
N GLU A 242 0.13 24.45 -25.49
CA GLU A 242 1.60 24.48 -25.45
C GLU A 242 2.16 23.06 -25.32
N GLU A 243 3.35 22.84 -25.88
CA GLU A 243 4.02 21.54 -25.89
C GLU A 243 4.24 20.97 -24.47
N VAL A 244 4.15 19.64 -24.39
CA VAL A 244 4.38 18.89 -23.16
C VAL A 244 5.81 19.09 -22.68
N MET A 245 5.97 19.57 -21.44
CA MET A 245 7.29 19.68 -20.81
C MET A 245 7.93 18.29 -20.68
N VAL A 246 9.09 18.11 -21.30
CA VAL A 246 9.90 16.90 -21.16
C VAL A 246 11.06 17.22 -20.22
N ASP A 247 11.19 16.50 -19.11
CA ASP A 247 12.43 16.50 -18.35
C ASP A 247 13.43 15.54 -19.04
N PRO A 248 14.55 16.05 -19.60
CA PRO A 248 15.50 15.22 -20.32
C PRO A 248 16.44 14.43 -19.39
N SER A 249 16.46 14.73 -18.08
CA SER A 249 17.45 14.18 -17.15
C SER A 249 17.11 12.77 -16.65
N TYR A 250 15.82 12.49 -16.42
CA TYR A 250 15.36 11.21 -15.87
C TYR A 250 13.88 10.97 -16.18
N LYS A 251 13.55 9.76 -16.68
CA LYS A 251 12.16 9.31 -16.91
C LYS A 251 11.88 8.02 -16.16
N LYS A 252 11.14 8.12 -15.06
CA LYS A 252 10.58 6.98 -14.33
C LYS A 252 9.52 6.31 -15.20
N GLY A 253 9.79 5.09 -15.64
CA GLY A 253 8.79 4.23 -16.26
C GLY A 253 7.69 3.82 -15.27
N TYR A 254 6.53 3.45 -15.80
CA TYR A 254 5.43 2.88 -15.03
C TYR A 254 4.66 1.88 -15.87
N THR A 255 4.36 0.73 -15.29
CA THR A 255 3.46 -0.29 -15.83
C THR A 255 2.56 -0.78 -14.70
N PRO A 256 1.25 -0.97 -14.93
CA PRO A 256 0.41 -1.63 -13.94
C PRO A 256 0.70 -3.13 -13.82
N HIS A 257 1.37 -3.74 -14.81
CA HIS A 257 1.72 -5.16 -14.83
C HIS A 257 3.21 -5.33 -14.56
N TYR A 258 3.57 -5.60 -13.31
CA TYR A 258 4.93 -5.86 -12.89
C TYR A 258 5.27 -7.34 -13.04
N ALA A 259 6.45 -7.62 -13.58
CA ALA A 259 7.07 -8.94 -13.58
C ALA A 259 8.44 -8.84 -12.90
N PHE A 260 8.77 -9.80 -12.05
CA PHE A 260 10.06 -9.86 -11.39
C PHE A 260 10.59 -11.30 -11.31
N PRO A 261 11.84 -11.58 -11.76
CA PRO A 261 12.72 -10.66 -12.46
C PRO A 261 12.22 -10.37 -13.89
N SER A 262 12.57 -9.20 -14.42
CA SER A 262 12.33 -8.79 -15.81
C SER A 262 13.61 -8.21 -16.41
N PRO A 263 13.73 -8.09 -17.75
CA PRO A 263 14.92 -7.51 -18.40
C PRO A 263 15.29 -6.10 -17.91
N GLY A 264 14.32 -5.36 -17.36
CA GLY A 264 14.52 -4.00 -16.82
C GLY A 264 14.71 -3.91 -15.31
N THR A 265 14.69 -5.03 -14.57
CA THR A 265 14.95 -5.06 -13.12
C THR A 265 16.34 -5.62 -12.85
N ILE A 266 17.10 -4.96 -11.97
CA ILE A 266 18.37 -5.51 -11.47
C ILE A 266 18.05 -6.85 -10.79
N ALA A 267 18.81 -7.89 -11.12
CA ALA A 267 18.71 -9.21 -10.51
C ALA A 267 18.83 -9.09 -8.97
N PHE A 268 18.20 -9.99 -8.21
CA PHE A 268 18.38 -10.00 -6.75
C PHE A 268 19.83 -10.39 -6.41
N GLU A 269 20.67 -9.45 -5.98
CA GLU A 269 22.04 -9.75 -5.52
C GLU A 269 22.00 -10.29 -4.10
N ALA A 270 21.97 -11.61 -4.00
CA ALA A 270 22.02 -12.31 -2.73
C ALA A 270 23.41 -12.20 -2.09
N ASP A 271 23.44 -12.00 -0.77
CA ASP A 271 24.65 -12.15 0.05
C ASP A 271 24.87 -13.62 0.45
N ALA A 272 23.81 -14.43 0.46
CA ALA A 272 23.84 -15.86 0.79
C ALA A 272 22.70 -16.63 0.08
N VAL A 273 22.83 -17.96 0.04
CA VAL A 273 21.76 -18.87 -0.35
C VAL A 273 21.61 -19.93 0.73
N GLU A 274 20.42 -20.06 1.31
CA GLU A 274 20.13 -21.02 2.37
C GLU A 274 18.66 -21.47 2.28
N ASN A 275 18.38 -22.75 2.56
CA ASN A 275 17.02 -23.29 2.60
C ASN A 275 16.19 -23.01 1.31
N GLY A 276 16.85 -23.01 0.14
CA GLY A 276 16.20 -22.71 -1.15
C GLY A 276 15.87 -21.24 -1.37
N MET A 277 16.44 -20.33 -0.56
CA MET A 277 16.25 -18.88 -0.65
C MET A 277 17.55 -18.16 -0.94
N ALA A 278 17.51 -17.24 -1.90
CA ALA A 278 18.47 -16.16 -2.04
C ALA A 278 18.21 -15.09 -0.97
N ILE A 279 19.23 -14.71 -0.20
CA ILE A 279 19.10 -13.86 0.98
C ILE A 279 19.88 -12.58 0.78
N LYS A 280 19.24 -11.44 1.06
CA LYS A 280 19.89 -10.13 1.19
C LYS A 280 19.82 -9.68 2.63
N TYR A 281 20.96 -9.40 3.25
CA TYR A 281 21.01 -8.75 4.55
C TYR A 281 21.04 -7.24 4.38
N LEU A 282 20.16 -6.55 5.10
CA LEU A 282 20.11 -5.09 5.16
C LEU A 282 20.76 -4.67 6.47
N SER A 283 21.99 -4.16 6.39
CA SER A 283 22.64 -3.55 7.54
C SER A 283 21.84 -2.32 7.98
N PRO A 284 21.71 -2.06 9.30
CA PRO A 284 21.22 -0.78 9.79
C PRO A 284 22.01 0.36 9.14
N LEU A 285 21.35 1.48 8.83
CA LEU A 285 22.07 2.65 8.32
C LEU A 285 23.10 3.10 9.38
N PRO A 286 24.35 3.40 8.99
CA PRO A 286 25.33 4.01 9.89
C PRO A 286 24.77 5.28 10.55
N GLU A 287 25.11 5.53 11.81
CA GLU A 287 24.66 6.71 12.58
C GLU A 287 25.05 8.05 11.92
N ASP A 288 26.06 8.05 11.06
CA ASP A 288 26.64 9.21 10.38
C ASP A 288 26.35 9.25 8.87
N GLN A 289 25.38 8.47 8.37
CA GLN A 289 25.15 8.38 6.93
C GLN A 289 24.58 9.69 6.34
N VAL A 290 25.45 10.47 5.69
CA VAL A 290 25.10 11.75 5.02
C VAL A 290 24.54 11.55 3.59
N GLN A 291 24.83 10.42 2.94
CA GLN A 291 24.36 10.10 1.59
C GLN A 291 24.04 8.61 1.43
N VAL A 292 22.99 8.30 0.65
CA VAL A 292 22.68 6.94 0.24
C VAL A 292 23.09 6.74 -1.21
N ASP A 293 23.94 5.74 -1.45
CA ASP A 293 24.36 5.33 -2.79
C ASP A 293 23.15 4.92 -3.63
N ASN A 294 22.99 5.59 -4.77
CA ASN A 294 21.86 5.44 -5.69
C ASN A 294 21.73 4.03 -6.26
N ASP A 295 22.84 3.32 -6.47
CA ASP A 295 22.81 1.95 -7.01
C ASP A 295 22.59 0.94 -5.89
N LYS A 296 23.02 1.24 -4.65
CA LYS A 296 22.55 0.55 -3.42
C LYS A 296 21.10 0.87 -3.03
N ALA A 297 20.47 1.85 -3.66
CA ALA A 297 19.05 2.16 -3.53
C ALA A 297 18.16 1.48 -4.58
N ARG A 298 18.74 0.77 -5.57
CA ARG A 298 18.01 0.08 -6.66
C ARG A 298 17.66 -1.38 -6.34
N TRP A 299 18.03 -1.89 -5.16
CA TRP A 299 17.90 -3.31 -4.81
C TRP A 299 16.45 -3.75 -4.59
N PRO A 300 16.09 -4.95 -5.04
CA PRO A 300 14.74 -5.22 -5.52
C PRO A 300 13.82 -5.51 -4.35
N CYS A 301 13.01 -4.52 -4.01
CA CYS A 301 11.78 -4.73 -3.28
C CYS A 301 10.67 -4.89 -4.32
N PHE A 302 10.57 -6.06 -4.94
CA PHE A 302 9.25 -6.46 -5.42
C PHE A 302 8.39 -6.69 -4.17
N PHE A 303 7.86 -5.60 -3.62
CA PHE A 303 6.84 -5.66 -2.59
C PHE A 303 5.53 -5.38 -3.31
N PRO A 304 4.56 -6.31 -3.33
CA PRO A 304 3.23 -6.04 -3.86
C PRO A 304 2.70 -4.75 -3.21
N SER A 305 2.56 -3.67 -3.99
CA SER A 305 2.18 -2.37 -3.47
C SER A 305 0.97 -1.80 -4.21
N SER A 306 0.22 -0.99 -3.49
CA SER A 306 -0.88 -0.17 -3.99
C SER A 306 -0.40 1.18 -4.48
N ALA A 307 -1.22 1.88 -5.27
CA ALA A 307 -0.96 3.24 -5.70
C ALA A 307 -2.19 4.11 -5.45
N GLY A 308 -1.95 5.34 -4.95
CA GLY A 308 -2.96 6.39 -4.86
C GLY A 308 -2.59 7.58 -5.73
N MET A 309 -3.59 8.25 -6.32
CA MET A 309 -3.42 9.53 -7.01
C MET A 309 -3.75 10.66 -6.04
N ILE A 310 -2.72 11.24 -5.42
CA ILE A 310 -2.87 12.22 -4.34
C ILE A 310 -3.06 13.61 -4.94
N THR A 311 -4.18 14.25 -4.64
CA THR A 311 -4.50 15.60 -5.12
C THR A 311 -4.50 16.62 -3.99
N CYS A 312 -4.11 17.85 -4.30
CA CYS A 312 -4.19 18.98 -3.37
C CYS A 312 -4.25 20.30 -4.13
N TRP A 313 -4.76 21.34 -3.49
CA TRP A 313 -4.77 22.70 -4.02
C TRP A 313 -3.50 23.45 -3.61
N ALA A 314 -2.93 24.21 -4.54
CA ALA A 314 -2.06 25.32 -4.20
C ALA A 314 -2.89 26.52 -3.69
N GLU A 315 -2.23 27.47 -3.02
CA GLU A 315 -2.89 28.65 -2.45
C GLU A 315 -3.61 29.52 -3.47
N ASP A 316 -3.09 29.56 -4.70
CA ASP A 316 -3.66 30.30 -5.82
C ASP A 316 -4.81 29.53 -6.52
N GLY A 317 -5.20 28.37 -5.99
CA GLY A 317 -6.21 27.51 -6.58
C GLY A 317 -5.67 26.61 -7.70
N THR A 318 -4.35 26.56 -7.94
CA THR A 318 -3.78 25.64 -8.93
C THR A 318 -3.89 24.19 -8.45
N PRO A 319 -4.46 23.25 -9.25
CA PRO A 319 -4.55 21.86 -8.86
C PRO A 319 -3.20 21.15 -8.98
N ASN A 320 -2.88 20.30 -8.00
CA ASN A 320 -1.72 19.43 -8.03
C ASN A 320 -2.13 17.96 -7.93
N LEU A 321 -1.30 17.10 -8.50
CA LEU A 321 -1.47 15.64 -8.51
C LEU A 321 -0.12 14.96 -8.31
N MET A 322 -0.04 13.95 -7.45
CA MET A 322 1.14 13.10 -7.33
C MET A 322 0.73 11.62 -7.22
N PRO A 323 1.17 10.75 -8.14
CA PRO A 323 1.03 9.31 -7.93
C PRO A 323 1.96 8.86 -6.79
N CYS A 324 1.41 8.15 -5.81
CA CYS A 324 2.13 7.68 -4.63
C CYS A 324 1.96 6.17 -4.47
N GLY A 325 3.03 5.41 -4.72
CA GLY A 325 3.07 3.94 -4.58
C GLY A 325 3.25 3.44 -3.13
N SER A 326 3.39 4.35 -2.18
CA SER A 326 3.42 4.07 -0.74
C SER A 326 2.16 4.69 -0.10
N THR A 327 1.00 4.28 -0.62
CA THR A 327 -0.32 4.70 -0.11
C THR A 327 -1.10 3.47 0.31
N THR A 328 -1.63 3.45 1.53
CA THR A 328 -2.42 2.33 2.05
C THR A 328 -3.50 2.82 3.03
N ILE A 329 -4.38 1.92 3.48
CA ILE A 329 -5.32 2.16 4.58
C ILE A 329 -4.73 1.58 5.86
N VAL A 330 -4.77 2.35 6.94
CA VAL A 330 -4.18 1.94 8.23
C VAL A 330 -5.17 1.88 9.39
N SER A 331 -6.40 2.37 9.21
CA SER A 331 -7.44 2.23 10.23
C SER A 331 -8.79 2.07 9.58
N ARG A 332 -9.65 1.23 10.18
CA ARG A 332 -11.02 1.02 9.74
C ARG A 332 -11.97 2.09 10.27
N HIS A 333 -11.81 2.47 11.53
CA HIS A 333 -12.68 3.45 12.19
C HIS A 333 -11.88 4.42 13.09
N PRO A 334 -11.88 5.73 12.77
CA PRO A 334 -12.31 6.26 11.48
C PRO A 334 -11.47 5.66 10.32
N LEU A 335 -11.97 5.73 9.10
CA LEU A 335 -11.22 5.23 7.94
C LEU A 335 -10.04 6.17 7.68
N VAL A 336 -8.81 5.65 7.71
CA VAL A 336 -7.59 6.47 7.53
C VAL A 336 -6.74 5.95 6.36
N ILE A 337 -6.50 6.83 5.38
CA ILE A 337 -5.61 6.61 4.23
C ILE A 337 -4.30 7.36 4.44
N THR A 338 -3.18 6.74 4.09
CA THR A 338 -1.85 7.27 4.41
C THR A 338 -0.91 7.27 3.21
N PRO A 339 -0.74 8.41 2.52
CA PRO A 339 0.36 8.58 1.57
C PRO A 339 1.68 8.85 2.32
N CYS A 340 2.75 8.18 1.91
CA CYS A 340 4.11 8.45 2.40
C CYS A 340 4.88 9.29 1.37
N ILE A 341 5.31 10.48 1.78
CA ILE A 341 5.87 11.51 0.89
C ILE A 341 7.28 11.85 1.31
N SER A 342 8.22 11.76 0.36
CA SER A 342 9.64 12.10 0.59
C SER A 342 9.80 13.59 0.92
N TYR A 343 10.53 13.86 1.99
CA TYR A 343 10.98 15.21 2.35
C TYR A 343 12.51 15.34 2.32
N ALA A 344 13.23 14.21 2.34
CA ALA A 344 14.68 14.21 2.28
C ALA A 344 15.19 14.55 0.86
N LYS A 345 16.35 15.20 0.79
CA LYS A 345 17.08 15.49 -0.45
C LYS A 345 18.25 14.52 -0.60
N ILE A 346 17.95 13.31 -1.05
CA ILE A 346 18.95 12.25 -1.24
C ILE A 346 19.45 12.26 -2.68
N ASN A 347 18.52 12.19 -3.64
CA ASN A 347 18.81 12.16 -5.08
C ASN A 347 17.58 12.61 -5.88
N GLU A 348 17.63 12.55 -7.21
CA GLU A 348 16.51 12.91 -8.09
C GLU A 348 15.22 12.10 -7.85
N ARG A 349 15.36 10.84 -7.43
CA ARG A 349 14.25 9.90 -7.18
C ARG A 349 13.64 10.09 -5.79
N TYR A 350 14.44 10.47 -4.80
CA TYR A 350 14.07 10.73 -3.41
C TYR A 350 14.46 12.17 -3.05
N ALA A 351 13.65 13.09 -3.58
CA ALA A 351 13.74 14.52 -3.39
C ALA A 351 12.48 15.04 -2.66
N PRO A 352 12.54 16.24 -2.04
CA PRO A 352 11.38 16.90 -1.47
C PRO A 352 10.27 17.06 -2.51
N ARG A 353 9.02 16.80 -2.11
CA ARG A 353 7.85 16.88 -3.00
C ARG A 353 7.00 18.10 -2.64
N VAL A 354 6.66 18.92 -3.64
CA VAL A 354 5.77 20.09 -3.46
C VAL A 354 4.43 19.70 -2.81
N SER A 355 3.91 18.51 -3.13
CA SER A 355 2.69 17.99 -2.50
C SER A 355 2.78 17.92 -0.97
N LEU A 356 3.97 17.67 -0.40
CA LEU A 356 4.18 17.64 1.06
C LEU A 356 3.79 18.98 1.69
N ASP A 357 4.32 20.07 1.16
CA ASP A 357 4.13 21.41 1.70
C ASP A 357 2.69 21.89 1.50
N LEU A 358 2.11 21.60 0.32
CA LEU A 358 0.70 21.91 0.04
C LEU A 358 -0.26 21.20 0.99
N ILE A 359 -0.04 19.91 1.24
CA ILE A 359 -0.89 19.13 2.16
C ILE A 359 -0.74 19.62 3.59
N ARG A 360 0.48 19.90 4.06
CA ARG A 360 0.71 20.49 5.39
C ARG A 360 0.01 21.83 5.55
N LYS A 361 0.11 22.70 4.55
CA LYS A 361 -0.48 24.04 4.61
C LYS A 361 -2.01 24.01 4.60
N THR A 362 -2.60 23.15 3.78
CA THR A 362 -4.06 23.06 3.63
C THR A 362 -4.71 22.16 4.68
N GLY A 363 -3.96 21.25 5.29
CA GLY A 363 -4.47 20.25 6.22
C GLY A 363 -5.39 19.21 5.58
N LYS A 364 -5.39 19.12 4.24
CA LYS A 364 -6.31 18.29 3.46
C LYS A 364 -5.63 17.72 2.22
N PHE A 365 -6.13 16.57 1.75
CA PHE A 365 -5.77 16.02 0.44
C PHE A 365 -6.90 15.15 -0.11
N GLY A 366 -6.90 14.94 -1.42
CA GLY A 366 -7.73 13.93 -2.07
C GLY A 366 -6.89 12.70 -2.41
N CYS A 367 -7.49 11.52 -2.35
CA CYS A 367 -6.89 10.29 -2.82
C CYS A 367 -7.81 9.63 -3.85
N GLY A 368 -7.43 9.68 -5.12
CA GLY A 368 -8.11 8.96 -6.18
C GLY A 368 -7.57 7.54 -6.33
N VAL A 369 -8.45 6.59 -6.69
CA VAL A 369 -8.06 5.21 -7.01
C VAL A 369 -7.73 5.10 -8.50
N PRO A 370 -6.45 4.98 -8.89
CA PRO A 370 -6.09 4.69 -10.26
C PRO A 370 -6.56 3.29 -10.69
N PHE A 371 -6.78 3.10 -11.99
CA PHE A 371 -7.14 1.82 -12.59
C PHE A 371 -6.44 1.64 -13.94
N ILE A 372 -6.50 0.44 -14.51
CA ILE A 372 -5.88 0.13 -15.80
C ILE A 372 -6.66 0.81 -16.92
N ASN A 373 -6.14 1.96 -17.37
CA ASN A 373 -6.64 2.74 -18.49
C ASN A 373 -5.53 3.65 -19.00
N ASP A 374 -5.42 3.82 -20.32
CA ASP A 374 -4.32 4.57 -20.94
C ASP A 374 -4.23 6.03 -20.46
N VAL A 375 -5.37 6.72 -20.32
CA VAL A 375 -5.42 8.11 -19.82
C VAL A 375 -4.85 8.19 -18.40
N VAL A 376 -5.25 7.26 -17.53
CA VAL A 376 -4.80 7.22 -16.14
C VAL A 376 -3.32 6.82 -16.04
N ILE A 377 -2.90 5.83 -16.83
CA ILE A 377 -1.51 5.35 -16.86
C ILE A 377 -0.57 6.44 -17.37
N ASP A 378 -0.94 7.16 -18.43
CA ASP A 378 -0.15 8.26 -18.96
C ASP A 378 -0.12 9.45 -18.01
N ALA A 379 -1.21 9.72 -17.31
CA ALA A 379 -1.23 10.72 -16.24
C ALA A 379 -0.27 10.35 -15.08
N ILE A 380 -0.22 9.07 -14.68
CA ILE A 380 0.75 8.58 -13.68
C ILE A 380 2.18 8.78 -14.17
N LYS A 381 2.47 8.41 -15.43
CA LYS A 381 3.81 8.61 -16.02
C LYS A 381 4.19 10.08 -16.03
N TYR A 382 3.27 10.98 -16.40
CA TYR A 382 3.55 12.41 -16.46
C TYR A 382 3.74 13.02 -15.06
N ALA A 383 2.71 12.89 -14.21
CA ALA A 383 2.70 13.50 -12.88
C ALA A 383 3.72 12.89 -11.91
N GLY A 384 4.19 11.66 -12.17
CA GLY A 384 5.27 11.03 -11.42
C GLY A 384 6.68 11.53 -11.77
N ASN A 385 6.84 12.22 -12.91
CA ASN A 385 8.12 12.75 -13.38
C ASN A 385 8.19 14.28 -13.29
N ILE A 386 7.05 14.97 -13.38
CA ILE A 386 6.99 16.43 -13.40
C ILE A 386 6.40 16.96 -12.08
N SER A 387 7.07 17.95 -11.47
CA SER A 387 6.57 18.64 -10.28
C SER A 387 5.74 19.85 -10.68
N LEU A 388 4.76 20.24 -9.84
CA LEU A 388 3.99 21.48 -10.05
C LEU A 388 4.90 22.71 -10.17
N ALA A 389 6.01 22.74 -9.41
CA ALA A 389 6.98 23.83 -9.46
C ALA A 389 7.66 23.99 -10.85
N LYS A 390 7.67 22.93 -11.66
CA LYS A 390 8.17 22.97 -13.05
C LYS A 390 7.04 23.21 -14.06
N ASP A 391 5.82 22.81 -13.72
CA ASP A 391 4.66 22.87 -14.59
C ASP A 391 3.38 23.19 -13.80
N PRO A 392 2.93 24.46 -13.80
CA PRO A 392 1.66 24.85 -13.17
C PRO A 392 0.42 24.23 -13.82
N GLN A 393 0.51 23.78 -15.08
CA GLN A 393 -0.59 23.12 -15.79
C GLN A 393 -0.51 21.60 -15.73
N LYS A 394 0.26 21.05 -14.77
CA LYS A 394 0.59 19.62 -14.70
C LYS A 394 -0.60 18.69 -14.83
N VAL A 395 -1.72 18.99 -14.16
CA VAL A 395 -2.89 18.10 -14.19
C VAL A 395 -3.54 18.09 -15.58
N ALA A 396 -3.65 19.25 -16.22
CA ALA A 396 -4.17 19.36 -17.58
C ALA A 396 -3.23 18.73 -18.61
N ARG A 397 -1.91 18.92 -18.49
CA ARG A 397 -0.89 18.30 -19.37
C ARG A 397 -0.74 16.80 -19.15
N ALA A 398 -1.08 16.30 -17.96
CA ALA A 398 -1.28 14.88 -17.70
C ALA A 398 -2.53 14.32 -18.40
N GLY A 399 -3.31 15.16 -19.09
CA GLY A 399 -4.52 14.77 -19.80
C GLY A 399 -5.74 14.62 -18.90
N LEU A 400 -5.74 15.16 -17.68
CA LEU A 400 -6.82 14.97 -16.70
C LEU A 400 -7.66 16.23 -16.52
N GLN A 401 -8.97 16.04 -16.43
CA GLN A 401 -9.90 17.06 -15.98
C GLN A 401 -9.87 17.22 -14.46
N VAL A 402 -10.22 18.42 -14.01
CA VAL A 402 -10.37 18.74 -12.60
C VAL A 402 -11.78 19.27 -12.35
N GLU A 403 -12.47 18.64 -11.41
CA GLU A 403 -13.66 19.21 -10.77
C GLU A 403 -13.21 19.96 -9.50
N ALA A 404 -13.64 21.21 -9.35
CA ALA A 404 -13.40 21.98 -8.14
C ALA A 404 -14.17 21.38 -6.96
N HIS A 405 -13.48 21.19 -5.84
CA HIS A 405 -14.07 20.72 -4.59
C HIS A 405 -13.31 21.31 -3.39
N ASP A 406 -14.05 21.58 -2.31
CA ASP A 406 -13.55 22.29 -1.12
C ASP A 406 -12.45 21.53 -0.36
N TRP A 407 -12.31 20.23 -0.61
CA TRP A 407 -11.31 19.37 0.01
C TRP A 407 -10.01 19.34 -0.79
N ALA A 408 -10.09 18.91 -2.04
CA ALA A 408 -8.99 18.77 -2.97
C ALA A 408 -9.53 18.66 -4.40
N PRO A 409 -8.70 18.85 -5.45
CA PRO A 409 -9.11 18.57 -6.82
C PRO A 409 -9.67 17.16 -6.97
N VAL A 410 -10.86 17.03 -7.55
CA VAL A 410 -11.45 15.73 -7.93
C VAL A 410 -11.14 15.47 -9.39
N LEU A 411 -10.77 14.23 -9.73
CA LEU A 411 -10.38 13.82 -11.08
C LEU A 411 -11.49 12.94 -11.66
N PRO A 412 -12.43 13.45 -12.47
CA PRO A 412 -13.59 12.67 -12.96
C PRO A 412 -13.22 11.36 -13.67
N ALA A 413 -12.00 11.28 -14.21
CA ALA A 413 -11.45 10.08 -14.80
C ALA A 413 -11.22 8.92 -13.81
N LEU A 414 -11.28 9.13 -12.50
CA LEU A 414 -11.07 8.05 -11.51
C LEU A 414 -12.40 7.54 -10.94
N PRO A 415 -12.56 6.23 -10.74
CA PRO A 415 -13.82 5.65 -10.28
C PRO A 415 -14.15 5.97 -8.83
N ILE A 416 -13.14 6.20 -7.98
CA ILE A 416 -13.32 6.45 -6.54
C ILE A 416 -12.38 7.57 -6.10
N HIS A 417 -12.90 8.47 -5.26
CA HIS A 417 -12.12 9.48 -4.55
C HIS A 417 -12.43 9.46 -3.06
N PHE A 418 -11.40 9.65 -2.26
CA PHE A 418 -11.46 9.86 -0.83
C PHE A 418 -11.03 11.30 -0.52
N ASP A 419 -11.90 12.08 0.12
CA ASP A 419 -11.58 13.39 0.64
C ASP A 419 -11.06 13.24 2.08
N CYS A 420 -9.79 13.60 2.30
CA CYS A 420 -9.07 13.32 3.53
C CYS A 420 -8.72 14.59 4.31
N GLN A 421 -8.94 14.55 5.62
CA GLN A 421 -8.43 15.53 6.58
C GLN A 421 -7.17 15.00 7.25
N ILE A 422 -6.12 15.82 7.35
CA ILE A 422 -4.94 15.46 8.14
C ILE A 422 -5.29 15.48 9.63
N ILE A 423 -5.13 14.33 10.28
CA ILE A 423 -5.27 14.16 11.74
C ILE A 423 -3.93 13.92 12.44
N GLY A 424 -2.86 13.72 11.66
CA GLY A 424 -1.51 13.55 12.19
C GLY A 424 -0.50 13.32 11.08
N GLU A 425 0.78 13.35 11.44
CA GLU A 425 1.89 12.97 10.59
C GLU A 425 2.92 12.15 11.37
N VAL A 426 3.56 11.20 10.70
CA VAL A 426 4.64 10.39 11.27
C VAL A 426 5.88 10.55 10.41
N THR A 427 6.98 10.99 11.02
CA THR A 427 8.30 11.07 10.36
C THR A 427 8.97 9.71 10.41
N LEU A 428 9.29 9.15 9.24
CA LEU A 428 9.76 7.77 9.08
C LEU A 428 11.22 7.68 8.59
N GLY A 429 12.03 8.72 8.77
CA GLY A 429 13.41 8.79 8.29
C GLY A 429 13.58 9.66 7.05
N THR A 430 13.07 9.27 5.89
CA THR A 430 13.12 10.10 4.66
C THR A 430 11.76 10.51 4.12
N HIS A 431 10.72 9.88 4.64
CA HIS A 431 9.34 10.09 4.28
C HIS A 431 8.54 10.61 5.48
N ILE A 432 7.55 11.42 5.19
CA ILE A 432 6.46 11.75 6.10
C ILE A 432 5.26 10.90 5.69
N MET A 433 4.67 10.19 6.63
CA MET A 433 3.41 9.50 6.48
C MET A 433 2.30 10.39 7.02
N PHE A 434 1.43 10.86 6.13
CA PHE A 434 0.24 11.61 6.56
C PHE A 434 -0.85 10.64 7.03
N LEU A 435 -1.52 10.96 8.13
CA LEU A 435 -2.71 10.27 8.60
C LEU A 435 -3.93 11.04 8.11
N GLY A 436 -4.52 10.60 6.99
CA GLY A 436 -5.68 11.22 6.37
C GLY A 436 -6.98 10.53 6.78
N GLU A 437 -7.71 11.11 7.72
CA GLU A 437 -9.08 10.66 8.03
C GLU A 437 -10.00 10.97 6.87
N VAL A 438 -10.64 9.94 6.31
CA VAL A 438 -11.59 10.09 5.21
C VAL A 438 -12.87 10.71 5.75
N ARG A 439 -13.27 11.84 5.18
CA ARG A 439 -14.49 12.59 5.53
C ARG A 439 -15.61 12.38 4.54
N GLN A 440 -15.27 12.13 3.29
CA GLN A 440 -16.22 11.84 2.24
C GLN A 440 -15.62 10.89 1.21
N ILE A 441 -16.46 10.02 0.66
CA ILE A 441 -16.14 9.15 -0.47
C ILE A 441 -17.04 9.51 -1.63
N ARG A 442 -16.45 9.60 -2.83
CA ARG A 442 -17.15 9.82 -4.09
C ARG A 442 -16.89 8.64 -5.01
N VAL A 443 -17.94 8.10 -5.63
CA VAL A 443 -17.86 6.94 -6.52
C VAL A 443 -18.63 7.26 -7.78
N ARG A 444 -18.08 6.95 -8.96
CA ARG A 444 -18.81 7.12 -10.21
C ARG A 444 -20.05 6.21 -10.27
N ALA A 445 -21.13 6.70 -10.88
CA ALA A 445 -22.38 5.96 -10.92
C ALA A 445 -22.32 4.66 -11.74
N ASP A 446 -21.37 4.56 -12.68
CA ASP A 446 -21.10 3.36 -13.47
C ASP A 446 -20.26 2.30 -12.75
N VAL A 447 -19.92 2.52 -11.48
CA VAL A 447 -19.33 1.48 -10.60
C VAL A 447 -20.46 0.78 -9.85
N THR A 448 -20.83 -0.41 -10.31
CA THR A 448 -21.97 -1.19 -9.78
C THR A 448 -21.58 -2.65 -9.55
N PRO A 449 -22.41 -3.47 -8.88
CA PRO A 449 -22.14 -4.92 -8.79
C PRO A 449 -22.04 -5.62 -10.17
N GLU A 450 -22.73 -5.10 -11.19
CA GLU A 450 -22.70 -5.60 -12.57
C GLU A 450 -21.51 -5.05 -13.38
N ASN A 451 -20.93 -3.93 -12.95
CA ASN A 451 -19.68 -3.37 -13.48
C ASN A 451 -18.68 -3.08 -12.34
N PRO A 452 -18.20 -4.14 -11.65
CA PRO A 452 -17.38 -3.97 -10.46
C PRO A 452 -15.95 -3.59 -10.82
N ILE A 453 -15.28 -2.93 -9.89
CA ILE A 453 -13.83 -2.84 -9.87
C ILE A 453 -13.27 -4.19 -9.43
N GLU A 454 -12.30 -4.69 -10.19
CA GLU A 454 -11.67 -5.98 -10.00
C GLU A 454 -10.21 -5.84 -9.58
N TRP A 455 -9.80 -6.64 -8.59
CA TRP A 455 -8.43 -6.62 -8.07
C TRP A 455 -7.93 -8.01 -7.65
N PHE A 456 -6.62 -8.23 -7.79
CA PHE A 456 -5.95 -9.40 -7.24
C PHE A 456 -5.06 -8.96 -6.08
N PRO A 457 -5.39 -9.30 -4.82
CA PRO A 457 -4.61 -8.88 -3.65
C PRO A 457 -3.31 -9.67 -3.46
N TRP A 458 -3.07 -10.69 -4.29
CA TRP A 458 -1.91 -11.58 -4.27
C TRP A 458 -1.18 -11.52 -5.61
N ALA A 459 0.14 -11.66 -5.58
CA ALA A 459 0.92 -11.85 -6.79
C ALA A 459 0.88 -13.32 -7.24
N ASN A 460 0.97 -13.55 -8.54
CA ASN A 460 1.14 -14.89 -9.09
C ASN A 460 2.64 -15.23 -9.19
N VAL A 461 2.99 -16.51 -9.10
CA VAL A 461 4.37 -16.97 -9.30
C VAL A 461 4.35 -18.09 -10.33
N LEU A 462 4.95 -17.84 -11.50
CA LEU A 462 4.94 -18.74 -12.65
C LEU A 462 6.36 -19.03 -13.14
N PRO A 463 6.65 -20.20 -13.74
CA PRO A 463 7.92 -20.42 -14.44
C PRO A 463 8.12 -19.40 -15.57
N SER A 464 9.35 -18.92 -15.78
CA SER A 464 9.65 -17.86 -16.78
C SER A 464 9.48 -18.30 -18.25
N ASN A 465 9.23 -19.58 -18.51
CA ASN A 465 9.15 -20.18 -19.86
C ASN A 465 7.70 -20.45 -20.33
N THR A 466 6.68 -19.82 -19.74
CA THR A 466 5.29 -19.88 -20.23
C THR A 466 4.92 -18.71 -21.12
#